data_AF-A0A963RVK4-F1
#
_entry.id   AF-A0A963RVK4-F1
#
_cell.length_a   1.000
_cell.length_b   1.000
_cell.length_c   1.000
_cell.angle_alpha   90.00
_cell.angle_beta   90.00
_cell.angle_gamma   90.00
#
_symmetry.space_group_name_H-M   'P 1'
#
loop_
_entity.id
_entity.type
_entity.pdbx_description
1 polymer ?
#
loop_
_entity_poly.entity_id
_entity_poly.type
_entity_poly.pdbx_seq_one_letter_code
_entity_poly.pdbx_strand_id
1 'polypeptide(L)'
;MALPTQVKLIDVGPRDGLQNEKQPVPASVKIELVHRLQDAGLREIEVTSFVSPKWVPQMADNAEVMAGLRRRPGVRYSVLVPNMKG
;
A
#
# COMPACT_ATOMS: atom_id res chain seq x y z
N MET A 1 26.60 -21.40 6.40
CA MET A 1 25.12 -21.31 6.49
C MET A 1 24.55 -21.44 5.09
N ALA A 2 23.51 -22.25 4.89
CA ALA A 2 22.80 -22.31 3.61
C ALA A 2 21.75 -21.19 3.56
N LEU A 3 21.63 -20.52 2.41
CA LEU A 3 20.63 -19.48 2.20
C LEU A 3 19.25 -20.10 1.93
N PRO A 4 18.15 -19.37 2.21
CA PRO A 4 16.81 -19.78 1.81
C PRO A 4 16.71 -19.93 0.29
N THR A 5 15.99 -20.94 -0.19
CA THR A 5 15.71 -21.16 -1.61
C THR A 5 14.57 -20.27 -2.13
N GLN A 6 13.83 -19.62 -1.23
CA GLN A 6 12.75 -18.71 -1.55
C GLN A 6 12.71 -17.56 -0.55
N VAL A 7 12.43 -16.36 -1.06
CA VAL A 7 12.18 -15.17 -0.24
C VAL A 7 10.82 -14.60 -0.59
N LYS A 8 10.26 -13.86 0.36
CA LYS A 8 8.99 -13.16 0.21
C LYS A 8 9.25 -11.67 0.29
N LEU A 9 8.93 -10.95 -0.78
CA LEU A 9 8.97 -9.50 -0.81
C LEU A 9 7.60 -8.94 -0.43
N ILE A 10 7.60 -8.03 0.53
CA ILE A 10 6.42 -7.26 0.94
C ILE A 10 6.73 -5.81 0.61
N ASP A 11 6.04 -5.28 -0.40
CA ASP A 11 6.26 -3.89 -0.79
C ASP A 11 5.43 -2.97 0.10
N VAL A 12 6.09 -2.01 0.75
CA VAL A 12 5.45 -1.02 1.63
C VAL A 12 5.51 0.39 1.04
N GLY A 13 5.97 0.54 -0.21
CA GLY A 13 6.11 1.84 -0.88
C GLY A 13 4.80 2.65 -0.92
N PRO A 14 3.65 2.05 -1.31
CA PRO A 14 2.39 2.78 -1.36
C PRO A 14 1.90 3.32 -0.01
N ARG A 15 2.23 2.66 1.10
CA ARG A 15 1.89 3.09 2.47
C ARG A 15 3.05 3.83 3.12
N ASP A 16 4.07 3.11 3.55
CA ASP A 16 5.18 3.65 4.37
C ASP A 16 6.06 4.61 3.57
N GLY A 17 6.30 4.32 2.29
CA GLY A 17 7.04 5.21 1.41
C GLY A 17 6.31 6.55 1.26
N LEU A 18 5.11 6.52 0.69
CA LEU A 18 4.33 7.74 0.41
C LEU A 18 3.90 8.51 1.67
N GLN A 19 3.76 7.84 2.81
CA GLN A 19 3.48 8.51 4.08
C GLN A 19 4.60 9.47 4.50
N ASN A 20 5.86 9.13 4.17
CA ASN A 20 7.04 9.92 4.53
C ASN A 20 7.44 10.94 3.45
N GLU A 21 6.75 10.96 2.31
CA GLU A 21 6.98 11.94 1.26
C GLU A 21 6.40 13.31 1.60
N LYS A 22 7.14 14.36 1.21
CA LYS A 22 6.76 15.75 1.48
C LYS A 22 5.51 16.18 0.71
N GLN A 23 5.36 15.67 -0.51
CA GLN A 23 4.27 16.04 -1.40
C GLN A 23 3.17 14.96 -1.37
N PRO A 24 1.89 15.36 -1.20
CA PRO A 24 0.81 14.40 -1.31
C PRO A 24 0.68 13.90 -2.74
N VAL A 25 0.52 12.59 -2.88
CA VAL A 25 0.28 11.93 -4.16
C VAL A 25 -1.22 11.66 -4.32
N PRO A 26 -1.85 12.04 -5.45
CA PRO A 26 -3.27 11.78 -5.68
C PRO A 26 -3.62 10.29 -5.67
N ALA A 27 -4.85 9.95 -5.27
CA ALA A 27 -5.35 8.58 -5.17
C ALA A 27 -5.18 7.78 -6.48
N SER A 28 -5.46 8.41 -7.63
CA SER A 28 -5.30 7.77 -8.95
C SER A 28 -3.88 7.29 -9.22
N VAL A 29 -2.88 8.09 -8.83
CA VAL A 29 -1.46 7.76 -8.98
C VAL A 29 -1.05 6.66 -8.00
N LYS A 30 -1.60 6.66 -6.77
CA LYS A 30 -1.38 5.58 -5.80
C LYS A 30 -1.95 4.25 -6.30
N ILE A 31 -3.16 4.27 -6.86
CA ILE A 31 -3.81 3.10 -7.46
C ILE A 31 -2.95 2.56 -8.60
N GLU A 32 -2.47 3.44 -9.50
CA GLU A 32 -1.61 3.06 -10.60
C GLU A 32 -0.29 2.44 -10.11
N LEU A 33 0.35 3.03 -9.09
CA LEU A 33 1.54 2.48 -8.47
C LEU A 33 1.31 1.03 -8.00
N VAL A 34 0.21 0.79 -7.29
CA VAL A 34 -0.12 -0.56 -6.81
C VAL A 34 -0.36 -1.52 -7.97
N HIS A 35 -1.00 -1.09 -9.06
CA HIS A 35 -1.18 -1.94 -10.25
C HIS A 35 0.15 -2.28 -10.90
N ARG A 36 1.07 -1.32 -11.02
CA ARG A 36 2.42 -1.55 -11.54
C ARG A 36 3.21 -2.52 -10.65
N LEU A 37 3.08 -2.44 -9.33
CA LEU A 37 3.68 -3.39 -8.39
C LEU A 37 3.12 -4.81 -8.59
N GLN A 38 1.81 -4.93 -8.83
CA GLN A 38 1.21 -6.23 -9.19
C GLN A 38 1.76 -6.76 -10.52
N ASP A 39 1.91 -5.90 -11.53
CA ASP A 39 2.48 -6.26 -12.84
C ASP A 39 3.94 -6.70 -12.74
N ALA A 40 4.69 -6.12 -11.80
CA ALA A 40 6.04 -6.56 -11.46
C ALA A 40 6.11 -7.94 -10.77
N GLY A 41 4.95 -8.54 -10.45
CA GLY A 41 4.87 -9.88 -9.85
C GLY A 41 4.88 -9.90 -8.32
N LEU A 42 4.77 -8.75 -7.65
CA LEU A 42 4.65 -8.70 -6.20
C LEU A 42 3.34 -9.33 -5.74
N ARG A 43 3.45 -10.18 -4.72
CA ARG A 43 2.32 -10.91 -4.14
C ARG A 43 1.84 -10.34 -2.81
N GLU A 44 2.62 -9.47 -2.17
CA GLU A 44 2.19 -8.76 -0.96
C GLU A 44 2.55 -7.28 -1.07
N ILE A 45 1.53 -6.43 -0.93
CA ILE A 45 1.64 -4.99 -1.05
C ILE A 45 0.86 -4.35 0.10
N GLU A 46 1.52 -3.50 0.88
CA GLU A 46 0.86 -2.65 1.87
C GLU A 46 0.43 -1.35 1.20
N VAL A 47 -0.88 -1.23 0.99
CA VAL A 47 -1.47 -0.26 0.06
C VAL A 47 -1.62 1.12 0.67
N THR A 48 -2.14 1.17 1.89
CA THR A 48 -2.52 2.42 2.55
C THR A 48 -2.68 2.23 4.06
N SER A 49 -3.07 3.29 4.75
CA SER A 49 -3.27 3.34 6.19
C SER A 49 -4.59 4.04 6.54
N PHE A 50 -5.39 3.42 7.41
CA PHE A 50 -6.61 4.00 7.96
C PHE A 50 -6.32 4.86 9.20
N VAL A 51 -5.24 5.64 9.16
CA VAL A 51 -4.89 6.62 10.20
C VAL A 51 -5.72 7.89 10.09
N SER A 52 -5.70 8.70 11.14
CA SER A 52 -6.30 10.03 11.11
C SER A 52 -5.69 10.92 10.01
N PRO A 53 -6.50 11.46 9.09
CA PRO A 53 -6.01 12.34 8.01
C PRO A 53 -5.49 13.68 8.55
N LYS A 54 -5.88 14.05 9.78
CA LYS A 54 -5.33 15.23 10.47
C LYS A 54 -3.84 15.06 10.80
N TRP A 55 -3.45 13.83 11.18
CA TRP A 55 -2.07 13.54 11.59
C TRP A 55 -1.22 13.08 10.43
N VAL A 56 -1.82 12.40 9.45
CA VAL A 56 -1.14 11.88 8.26
C VAL A 56 -1.96 12.22 7.01
N PRO A 57 -1.88 13.47 6.50
CA PRO A 57 -2.67 13.92 5.36
C PRO A 57 -2.34 13.14 4.08
N GLN A 58 -1.13 12.59 3.95
CA GLN A 58 -0.71 11.75 2.83
C GLN A 58 -1.61 10.53 2.65
N MET A 59 -2.24 10.02 3.71
CA MET A 59 -3.06 8.81 3.71
C MET A 59 -4.57 9.11 3.78
N ALA A 60 -4.98 10.36 3.59
CA ALA A 60 -6.38 10.78 3.74
C ALA A 60 -7.35 10.16 2.71
N ASP A 61 -6.83 9.75 1.56
CA ASP A 61 -7.57 9.13 0.44
C ASP A 61 -7.61 7.59 0.53
N ASN A 62 -7.31 7.01 1.69
CA ASN A 62 -7.21 5.55 1.90
C ASN A 62 -8.41 4.75 1.36
N ALA A 63 -9.65 5.18 1.63
CA ALA A 63 -10.86 4.50 1.20
C ALA A 63 -11.04 4.57 -0.33
N GLU A 64 -10.72 5.71 -0.94
CA GLU A 64 -10.75 5.90 -2.39
C GLU A 64 -9.75 4.98 -3.09
N VAL A 65 -8.50 4.94 -2.58
CA VAL A 65 -7.46 4.06 -3.10
C VAL A 65 -7.92 2.60 -3.03
N MET A 66 -8.40 2.15 -1.87
CA MET A 66 -8.84 0.75 -1.70
C MET A 66 -10.04 0.37 -2.56
N ALA A 67 -10.96 1.31 -2.82
CA ALA A 67 -12.11 1.11 -3.69
C ALA A 67 -11.72 1.08 -5.17
N GLY A 68 -10.73 1.88 -5.58
CA GLY A 68 -10.25 1.95 -6.97
C GLY A 68 -9.30 0.82 -7.38
N LEU A 69 -8.83 0.00 -6.44
CA LEU A 69 -7.94 -1.11 -6.76
C LEU A 69 -8.63 -2.25 -7.52
N ARG A 70 -8.12 -2.57 -8.72
CA ARG A 70 -8.34 -3.88 -9.34
C ARG A 70 -7.47 -4.94 -8.64
N ARG A 71 -8.10 -5.79 -7.83
CA ARG A 71 -7.42 -6.85 -7.08
C ARG A 71 -7.14 -8.05 -7.99
N ARG A 72 -5.93 -8.61 -7.89
CA ARG A 72 -5.53 -9.83 -8.61
C ARG A 72 -5.61 -11.05 -7.70
N PRO A 73 -6.11 -12.20 -8.18
CA PRO A 73 -6.03 -13.45 -7.43
C PRO A 73 -4.60 -13.76 -7.02
N GLY A 74 -4.40 -14.19 -5.77
CA GLY A 74 -3.09 -14.56 -5.24
C GLY A 74 -2.20 -13.38 -4.81
N VAL A 75 -2.69 -12.14 -4.88
CA VAL A 75 -2.01 -10.96 -4.31
C VAL A 75 -2.73 -10.53 -3.02
N ARG A 76 -1.96 -10.37 -1.94
CA ARG A 76 -2.43 -9.85 -0.67
C ARG A 76 -2.22 -8.33 -0.61
N TYR A 77 -3.30 -7.63 -0.29
CA TYR A 77 -3.33 -6.18 -0.12
C TYR A 77 -3.58 -5.88 1.35
N SER A 78 -2.52 -5.54 2.09
CA SER A 78 -2.63 -5.16 3.50
C SER A 78 -2.80 -3.66 3.64
N VAL A 79 -3.34 -3.26 4.78
CA VAL A 79 -3.46 -1.86 5.19
C VAL A 79 -3.05 -1.75 6.65
N LEU A 80 -2.51 -0.59 7.03
CA LEU A 80 -2.21 -0.29 8.42
C LEU A 80 -3.47 0.25 9.12
N VAL A 81 -3.75 -0.25 10.32
CA VAL A 81 -4.90 0.15 11.15
C VAL A 81 -4.38 0.42 12.56
N PRO A 82 -4.23 1.69 13.00
CA PRO A 82 -3.71 1.98 14.33
C PRO A 82 -4.66 1.63 15.48
N ASN A 83 -5.98 1.53 15.25
CA ASN A 83 -6.96 1.25 16.30
C ASN A 83 -8.28 0.66 15.74
N MET A 84 -9.25 0.37 16.62
CA MET A 84 -10.53 -0.25 16.22
C MET A 84 -11.40 0.57 15.26
N LYS A 85 -11.17 1.88 15.12
CA LYS A 85 -11.92 2.75 14.19
C LYS A 85 -11.32 2.80 12.79
N GLY A 86 -10.09 2.34 12.61
CA GLY A 86 -9.15 2.97 11.69
C GLY A 86 -8.06 3.56 12.54
#